data_AF-A0A1M6DAS2-F1
#
_entry.id   AF-A0A1M6DAS2-F1
#
_cell.length_a   1.000
_cell.length_b   1.000
_cell.length_c   1.000
_cell.angle_alpha   90.00
_cell.angle_beta   90.00
_cell.angle_gamma   90.00
#
_symmetry.space_group_name_H-M   'P 1'
#
loop_
_entity.id
_entity.type
_entity.pdbx_description
1 polymer ?
#
loop_
_entity_poly.entity_id
_entity_poly.type
_entity_poly.pdbx_seq_one_letter_code
_entity_poly.pdbx_strand_id
1 'polypeptide(L)'
;MISLEEHIQSINHSREQRNDFAHLILDNTELLPELLQICARVNEEISCRASWGLEFLCKKNLTAILPHLDQLVDLVPKVYKHPAVRPMAKIYEYLILAYYKAKKPEVRQHLTQTHREKITETCFDWMITDQKVAPQAYSMTSLYLLGTEFDWVHPELKITLENNYNSGSAAYKARSRMILKKLR
;
A
#
# COMPACT_ATOMS: atom_id res chain seq x y z
N MET A 1 -21.26 3.98 -23.70
CA MET A 1 -20.45 3.17 -22.77
C MET A 1 -19.88 4.16 -21.76
N ILE A 2 -20.22 4.02 -20.48
CA ILE A 2 -19.73 4.95 -19.44
C ILE A 2 -18.23 4.68 -19.26
N SER A 3 -17.42 5.73 -19.31
CA SER A 3 -15.95 5.63 -19.17
C SER A 3 -15.55 5.16 -17.77
N LEU A 4 -14.34 4.59 -17.62
CA LEU A 4 -13.82 4.21 -16.31
C LEU A 4 -13.72 5.43 -15.37
N GLU A 5 -13.37 6.60 -15.91
CA GLU A 5 -13.29 7.85 -15.16
C GLU A 5 -14.64 8.26 -14.55
N GLU A 6 -15.74 8.16 -15.30
CA GLU A 6 -17.09 8.44 -14.78
C GLU A 6 -17.45 7.51 -13.62
N HIS A 7 -17.11 6.22 -13.72
CA HIS A 7 -17.29 5.29 -12.61
C HIS A 7 -16.44 5.68 -11.39
N ILE A 8 -15.18 6.06 -11.58
CA ILE A 8 -14.29 6.49 -10.49
C ILE A 8 -14.81 7.76 -9.82
N GLN A 9 -15.35 8.70 -10.60
CA GLN A 9 -15.96 9.91 -10.06
C GLN A 9 -17.18 9.59 -9.19
N SER A 10 -17.91 8.52 -9.48
CA SER A 10 -19.04 8.09 -8.64
C SER A 10 -18.61 7.49 -7.29
N ILE A 11 -17.35 7.07 -7.13
CA ILE A 11 -16.84 6.47 -5.89
C ILE A 11 -16.76 7.51 -4.78
N ASN A 12 -17.50 7.30 -3.70
CA ASN A 12 -17.34 8.01 -2.44
C ASN A 12 -16.75 7.11 -1.33
N HIS A 13 -16.76 7.59 -0.09
CA HIS A 13 -16.21 6.86 1.06
C HIS A 13 -17.07 5.67 1.53
N SER A 14 -18.27 5.48 1.00
CA SER A 14 -19.16 4.37 1.35
C SER A 14 -18.52 3.03 0.99
N ARG A 15 -18.87 2.00 1.77
CA ARG A 15 -18.39 0.64 1.52
C ARG A 15 -19.06 0.01 0.30
N GLU A 16 -20.32 0.36 0.05
CA GLU A 16 -21.16 -0.16 -1.02
C GLU A 16 -20.60 0.25 -2.39
N GLN A 17 -20.43 1.54 -2.66
CA GLN A 17 -19.91 2.00 -3.95
C GLN A 17 -18.49 1.50 -4.24
N ARG A 18 -17.63 1.40 -3.21
CA ARG A 18 -16.29 0.81 -3.37
C ARG A 18 -16.35 -0.68 -3.66
N ASN A 19 -17.37 -1.38 -3.16
CA ASN A 19 -17.61 -2.78 -3.45
C ASN A 19 -18.08 -2.96 -4.89
N ASP A 20 -19.04 -2.15 -5.34
CA ASP A 20 -19.56 -2.20 -6.70
C ASP A 20 -18.48 -1.88 -7.73
N PHE A 21 -17.67 -0.84 -7.45
CA PHE A 21 -16.51 -0.52 -8.28
C PHE A 21 -15.50 -1.67 -8.34
N ALA A 22 -15.20 -2.31 -7.21
CA ALA A 22 -14.28 -3.45 -7.22
C ALA A 22 -14.84 -4.64 -8.00
N HIS A 23 -16.14 -4.91 -7.92
CA HIS A 23 -16.79 -5.93 -8.74
C HIS A 23 -16.69 -5.59 -10.23
N LEU A 24 -16.97 -4.34 -10.62
CA LEU A 24 -16.80 -3.87 -12.00
C LEU A 24 -15.40 -4.16 -12.55
N ILE A 25 -14.34 -3.84 -11.81
CA ILE A 25 -12.97 -4.08 -12.27
C ILE A 25 -12.59 -5.57 -12.22
N LEU A 26 -13.11 -6.34 -11.26
CA LEU A 26 -12.86 -7.78 -11.21
C LEU A 26 -13.55 -8.54 -12.34
N ASP A 27 -14.71 -8.07 -12.79
CA ASP A 27 -15.44 -8.63 -13.92
C ASP A 27 -14.83 -8.18 -15.27
N ASN A 28 -14.02 -7.12 -15.27
CA ASN A 28 -13.38 -6.52 -16.45
C ASN A 28 -11.90 -6.20 -16.16
N THR A 29 -11.09 -7.23 -15.89
CA THR A 29 -9.68 -7.08 -15.47
C THR A 29 -8.80 -6.33 -16.46
N GLU A 30 -9.21 -6.25 -17.73
CA GLU A 30 -8.60 -5.43 -18.78
C GLU A 30 -8.63 -3.92 -18.50
N LEU A 31 -9.48 -3.47 -17.56
CA LEU A 31 -9.53 -2.08 -17.09
C LEU A 31 -8.45 -1.77 -16.05
N LEU A 32 -7.76 -2.77 -15.51
CA LEU A 32 -6.79 -2.57 -14.44
C LEU A 32 -5.56 -1.74 -14.87
N PRO A 33 -4.98 -1.90 -16.08
CA PRO A 33 -3.97 -1.00 -16.59
C PRO A 33 -4.43 0.47 -16.65
N GLU A 34 -5.66 0.72 -17.10
CA GLU A 34 -6.26 2.06 -17.16
C GLU A 34 -6.45 2.63 -15.75
N LEU A 35 -6.94 1.82 -14.80
CA LEU A 35 -7.06 2.21 -13.40
C LEU A 35 -5.70 2.64 -12.81
N LEU A 36 -4.63 1.91 -13.11
CA LEU A 36 -3.27 2.26 -12.67
C LEU A 36 -2.77 3.54 -13.32
N GLN A 37 -3.10 3.80 -14.59
CA GLN A 37 -2.80 5.07 -15.25
C GLN A 37 -3.53 6.24 -14.59
N ILE A 38 -4.79 6.06 -14.18
CA ILE A 38 -5.55 7.08 -13.46
C ILE A 38 -4.96 7.31 -12.06
N CYS A 39 -4.53 6.26 -11.36
CA CYS A 39 -3.76 6.41 -10.12
C CYS A 39 -2.44 7.18 -10.33
N ALA A 40 -1.82 7.08 -11.50
CA ALA A 40 -0.60 7.80 -11.87
C ALA A 40 -0.78 9.29 -12.14
N ARG A 41 -2.01 9.78 -12.27
CA ARG A 41 -2.34 11.21 -12.38
C ARG A 41 -2.28 11.89 -11.01
N VAL A 42 -1.13 11.81 -10.35
CA VAL A 42 -0.92 12.18 -8.94
C VAL A 42 -1.26 13.64 -8.61
N ASN A 43 -1.29 14.52 -9.61
CA ASN A 43 -1.68 15.92 -9.48
C ASN A 43 -3.21 16.12 -9.45
N GLU A 44 -3.99 15.13 -9.89
CA GLU A 44 -5.44 15.24 -10.08
C GLU A 44 -6.21 14.59 -8.94
N GLU A 45 -7.40 15.11 -8.62
CA GLU A 45 -8.23 14.57 -7.52
C GLU A 45 -8.80 13.18 -7.83
N ILE A 46 -8.96 12.85 -9.11
CA ILE A 46 -9.44 11.54 -9.55
C ILE A 46 -8.50 10.41 -9.11
N SER A 47 -7.19 10.67 -9.02
CA SER A 47 -6.19 9.68 -8.56
C SER A 47 -6.45 9.20 -7.13
N CYS A 48 -6.97 10.07 -6.25
CA CYS A 48 -7.34 9.70 -4.89
C CYS A 48 -8.48 8.67 -4.88
N ARG A 49 -9.52 8.89 -5.68
CA ARG A 49 -10.67 7.97 -5.78
C ARG A 49 -10.28 6.66 -6.45
N ALA A 50 -9.48 6.73 -7.51
CA ALA A 50 -8.90 5.57 -8.18
C ALA A 50 -8.10 4.70 -7.19
N SER A 51 -7.28 5.33 -6.35
CA SER A 51 -6.51 4.64 -5.31
C SER A 51 -7.39 3.91 -4.29
N TRP A 52 -8.56 4.47 -3.94
CA TRP A 52 -9.53 3.80 -3.06
C TRP A 52 -10.12 2.57 -3.72
N GLY A 53 -10.49 2.67 -4.99
CA GLY A 53 -10.98 1.56 -5.78
C GLY A 53 -9.95 0.43 -5.89
N LEU A 54 -8.70 0.79 -6.20
CA LEU A 54 -7.58 -0.16 -6.30
C LEU A 54 -7.31 -0.89 -4.98
N GLU A 55 -7.29 -0.18 -3.84
CA GLU A 55 -7.11 -0.81 -2.52
C GLU A 55 -8.23 -1.78 -2.19
N PHE A 56 -9.48 -1.39 -2.50
CA PHE A 56 -10.63 -2.24 -2.24
C PHE A 56 -10.63 -3.49 -3.13
N LEU A 57 -10.23 -3.36 -4.39
CA LEU A 57 -9.99 -4.49 -5.29
C LEU A 57 -8.92 -5.42 -4.73
N CYS A 58 -7.75 -4.90 -4.32
CA CYS A 58 -6.67 -5.71 -3.76
C CYS A 58 -7.08 -6.41 -2.46
N LYS A 59 -7.95 -5.79 -1.66
CA LYS A 59 -8.53 -6.39 -0.46
C LYS A 59 -9.44 -7.59 -0.79
N LYS A 60 -10.19 -7.53 -1.89
CA LYS A 60 -11.11 -8.58 -2.34
C LYS A 60 -10.38 -9.70 -3.05
N ASN A 61 -9.54 -9.35 -4.03
CA ASN A 61 -8.75 -10.30 -4.79
C ASN A 61 -7.36 -9.73 -5.07
N LEU A 62 -6.39 -10.13 -4.23
CA LEU A 62 -5.01 -9.70 -4.37
C LEU A 62 -4.33 -10.30 -5.62
N THR A 63 -4.83 -11.40 -6.19
CA THR A 63 -4.17 -12.00 -7.37
C THR A 63 -4.31 -11.12 -8.61
N ALA A 64 -5.36 -10.29 -8.68
CA ALA A 64 -5.62 -9.41 -9.80
C ALA A 64 -4.50 -8.39 -10.06
N ILE A 65 -3.80 -7.92 -9.00
CA ILE A 65 -2.72 -6.93 -9.16
C ILE A 65 -1.36 -7.57 -9.49
N LEU A 66 -1.22 -8.90 -9.36
CA LEU A 66 0.08 -9.58 -9.51
C LEU A 66 0.73 -9.38 -10.90
N PRO A 67 -0.02 -9.38 -12.02
CA PRO A 67 0.56 -9.12 -13.33
C PRO A 67 1.06 -7.67 -13.52
N HIS A 68 0.70 -6.75 -12.62
CA HIS A 68 0.98 -5.32 -12.73
C HIS A 68 1.88 -4.79 -11.60
N LEU A 69 2.61 -5.68 -10.91
CA LEU A 69 3.44 -5.28 -9.77
C LEU A 69 4.56 -4.32 -10.16
N ASP A 70 5.19 -4.49 -11.34
CA ASP A 70 6.20 -3.56 -11.84
C ASP A 70 5.64 -2.14 -11.95
N GLN A 71 4.49 -1.99 -12.61
CA GLN A 71 3.80 -0.71 -12.75
C GLN A 71 3.40 -0.13 -11.40
N LEU A 72 2.93 -0.98 -10.47
CA LEU A 72 2.54 -0.56 -9.13
C LEU A 72 3.75 0.01 -8.35
N VAL A 73 4.87 -0.72 -8.30
CA VAL A 73 6.03 -0.29 -7.51
C VAL A 73 6.74 0.93 -8.10
N ASP A 74 6.60 1.17 -9.41
CA ASP A 74 7.10 2.37 -10.08
C ASP A 74 6.17 3.58 -9.93
N LEU A 75 4.89 3.34 -9.69
CA LEU A 75 3.86 4.36 -9.47
C LEU A 75 3.88 4.87 -8.04
N VAL A 76 3.80 3.97 -7.06
CA VAL A 76 3.51 4.32 -5.66
C VAL A 76 4.47 5.36 -5.06
N PRO A 77 5.80 5.34 -5.32
CA PRO A 77 6.71 6.37 -4.82
C PRO A 77 6.38 7.80 -5.29
N LYS A 78 5.66 7.95 -6.40
CA LYS A 78 5.27 9.26 -6.98
C LYS A 78 3.99 9.80 -6.33
N VAL A 79 3.26 9.00 -5.56
CA VAL A 79 1.99 9.37 -4.94
C VAL A 79 2.25 10.17 -3.67
N TYR A 80 1.79 11.42 -3.64
CA TYR A 80 2.04 12.33 -2.50
C TYR A 80 0.77 12.82 -1.79
N LYS A 81 -0.40 12.79 -2.45
CA LYS A 81 -1.66 13.22 -1.82
C LYS A 81 -2.06 12.25 -0.72
N HIS A 82 -2.21 12.74 0.52
CA HIS A 82 -2.54 11.89 1.67
C HIS A 82 -3.74 10.93 1.46
N PRO A 83 -4.86 11.34 0.80
CA PRO A 83 -5.96 10.43 0.53
C PRO A 83 -5.62 9.25 -0.40
N ALA A 84 -4.58 9.39 -1.23
CA ALA A 84 -4.06 8.36 -2.13
C ALA A 84 -2.92 7.54 -1.49
N VAL A 85 -2.05 8.17 -0.70
CA VAL A 85 -0.92 7.49 -0.01
C VAL A 85 -1.41 6.38 0.92
N ARG A 86 -2.45 6.63 1.72
CA ARG A 86 -3.00 5.63 2.65
C ARG A 86 -3.42 4.33 1.94
N PRO A 87 -4.23 4.37 0.87
CA PRO A 87 -4.54 3.19 0.05
C PRO A 87 -3.30 2.46 -0.46
N MET A 88 -2.31 3.18 -1.00
CA MET A 88 -1.10 2.56 -1.54
C MET A 88 -0.30 1.83 -0.46
N ALA A 89 -0.10 2.47 0.70
CA ALA A 89 0.56 1.82 1.85
C ALA A 89 -0.19 0.58 2.33
N LYS A 90 -1.52 0.58 2.21
CA LYS A 90 -2.36 -0.56 2.57
C LYS A 90 -2.23 -1.72 1.58
N ILE A 91 -2.13 -1.43 0.28
CA ILE A 91 -1.87 -2.44 -0.76
C ILE A 91 -0.51 -3.11 -0.52
N TYR A 92 0.53 -2.34 -0.23
CA TYR A 92 1.84 -2.89 0.15
C TYR A 92 1.75 -3.79 1.39
N GLU A 93 1.03 -3.38 2.44
CA GLU A 93 0.82 -4.25 3.61
C GLU A 93 0.09 -5.56 3.25
N TYR A 94 -0.90 -5.52 2.34
CA TYR A 94 -1.56 -6.74 1.85
C TYR A 94 -0.58 -7.69 1.14
N LEU A 95 0.27 -7.16 0.25
CA LEU A 95 1.28 -7.94 -0.46
C LEU A 95 2.30 -8.58 0.50
N ILE A 96 2.84 -7.78 1.43
CA ILE A 96 3.85 -8.24 2.38
C ILE A 96 3.27 -9.26 3.37
N LEU A 97 2.05 -9.04 3.88
CA LEU A 97 1.37 -10.04 4.72
C LEU A 97 1.09 -11.33 3.94
N ALA A 98 0.66 -11.24 2.69
CA ALA A 98 0.42 -12.41 1.86
C ALA A 98 1.70 -13.20 1.57
N TYR A 99 2.83 -12.50 1.36
CA TYR A 99 4.13 -13.10 1.09
C TYR A 99 4.74 -13.77 2.33
N TYR A 100 4.92 -13.06 3.44
CA TYR A 100 5.67 -13.56 4.59
C TYR A 100 4.82 -14.30 5.61
N LYS A 101 3.60 -13.80 5.88
CA LYS A 101 2.74 -14.34 6.94
C LYS A 101 1.84 -15.47 6.44
N ALA A 102 1.08 -15.22 5.37
CA ALA A 102 0.20 -16.23 4.80
C ALA A 102 0.93 -17.20 3.85
N LYS A 103 2.11 -16.80 3.33
CA LYS A 103 2.94 -17.58 2.42
C LYS A 103 2.17 -18.06 1.17
N LYS A 104 1.30 -17.20 0.62
CA LYS A 104 0.50 -17.52 -0.56
C LYS A 104 1.40 -17.83 -1.77
N PRO A 105 1.30 -19.03 -2.39
CA PRO A 105 2.17 -19.42 -3.49
C PRO A 105 2.16 -18.44 -4.66
N GLU A 106 0.99 -17.97 -5.06
CA GLU A 106 0.80 -17.07 -6.22
C GLU A 106 1.50 -15.73 -5.97
N VAL A 107 1.38 -15.18 -4.75
CA VAL A 107 2.06 -13.93 -4.39
C VAL A 107 3.58 -14.14 -4.32
N ARG A 108 4.05 -15.26 -3.76
CA ARG A 108 5.49 -15.53 -3.66
C ARG A 108 6.15 -15.76 -5.02
N GLN A 109 5.38 -16.26 -5.99
CA GLN A 109 5.82 -16.43 -7.38
C GLN A 109 6.00 -15.10 -8.11
N HIS A 110 5.10 -14.13 -7.88
CA HIS A 110 5.07 -12.86 -8.63
C HIS A 110 5.78 -11.70 -7.92
N LEU A 111 5.75 -11.65 -6.59
CA LEU A 111 6.37 -10.59 -5.81
C LEU A 111 7.88 -10.86 -5.70
N THR A 112 8.63 -10.40 -6.69
CA THR A 112 10.10 -10.55 -6.79
C THR A 112 10.85 -9.86 -5.66
N GLN A 113 12.14 -10.17 -5.49
CA GLN A 113 12.99 -9.49 -4.51
C GLN A 113 13.08 -7.99 -4.81
N THR A 114 13.25 -7.59 -6.07
CA THR A 114 13.27 -6.17 -6.49
C THR A 114 11.98 -5.44 -6.12
N HIS A 115 10.81 -6.08 -6.23
CA HIS A 115 9.56 -5.49 -5.71
C HIS A 115 9.64 -5.25 -4.20
N ARG A 116 10.14 -6.23 -3.44
CA ARG A 116 10.25 -6.13 -1.98
C ARG A 116 11.27 -5.06 -1.55
N GLU A 117 12.36 -4.88 -2.28
CA GLU A 117 13.33 -3.80 -2.07
C GLU A 117 12.68 -2.42 -2.28
N LYS A 118 12.00 -2.20 -3.41
CA LYS A 118 11.27 -0.94 -3.67
C LYS A 118 10.18 -0.66 -2.64
N ILE A 119 9.45 -1.69 -2.20
CA ILE A 119 8.45 -1.57 -1.13
C ILE A 119 9.13 -1.15 0.18
N THR A 120 10.30 -1.73 0.49
CA THR A 120 11.07 -1.39 1.70
C THR A 120 11.47 0.08 1.70
N GLU A 121 12.07 0.56 0.60
CA GLU A 121 12.46 1.97 0.43
C GLU A 121 11.26 2.91 0.62
N THR A 122 10.17 2.65 -0.11
CA THR A 122 8.95 3.48 -0.01
C THR A 122 8.36 3.50 1.40
N CYS A 123 8.37 2.35 2.09
CA CYS A 123 7.89 2.26 3.46
C CYS A 123 8.76 3.08 4.42
N PHE A 124 10.08 3.10 4.24
CA PHE A 124 10.96 3.98 5.02
C PHE A 124 10.73 5.46 4.69
N ASP A 125 10.55 5.81 3.42
CA ASP A 125 10.21 7.18 3.02
C ASP A 125 8.96 7.68 3.75
N TRP A 126 7.90 6.87 3.82
CA TRP A 126 6.70 7.24 4.57
C TRP A 126 6.91 7.32 6.09
N MET A 127 7.91 6.63 6.63
CA MET A 127 8.25 6.66 8.06
C MET A 127 9.05 7.90 8.45
N ILE A 128 9.80 8.50 7.52
CA ILE A 128 10.69 9.64 7.76
C ILE A 128 10.18 10.97 7.18
N THR A 129 9.18 10.93 6.28
CA THR A 129 8.52 12.13 5.73
C THR A 129 7.25 12.49 6.49
N ASP A 130 6.72 13.70 6.24
CA ASP A 130 5.44 14.14 6.82
C ASP A 130 4.28 13.34 6.21
N GLN A 131 3.90 12.27 6.90
CA GLN A 131 2.78 11.42 6.54
C GLN A 131 1.79 11.28 7.68
N LYS A 132 0.53 11.04 7.32
CA LYS A 132 -0.48 10.66 8.30
C LYS A 132 -0.10 9.32 8.95
N VAL A 133 -0.59 9.11 10.17
CA VAL A 133 -0.26 7.93 10.97
C VAL A 133 -0.65 6.59 10.32
N ALA A 134 -1.66 6.56 9.46
CA ALA A 134 -2.13 5.31 8.83
C ALA A 134 -1.09 4.70 7.86
N PRO A 135 -0.56 5.43 6.85
CA PRO A 135 0.57 4.96 6.04
C PRO A 135 1.76 4.48 6.85
N GLN A 136 2.15 5.23 7.88
CA GLN A 136 3.25 4.87 8.78
C GLN A 136 2.97 3.55 9.51
N ALA A 137 1.76 3.37 10.06
CA ALA A 137 1.39 2.15 10.76
C ALA A 137 1.41 0.91 9.84
N TYR A 138 0.95 1.04 8.59
CA TYR A 138 1.03 -0.05 7.60
C TYR A 138 2.49 -0.34 7.21
N SER A 139 3.30 0.72 7.06
CA SER A 139 4.74 0.60 6.78
C SER A 139 5.49 -0.11 7.90
N MET A 140 5.20 0.19 9.16
CA MET A 140 5.79 -0.50 10.30
C MET A 140 5.51 -2.02 10.28
N THR A 141 4.28 -2.44 9.94
CA THR A 141 3.95 -3.86 9.78
C THR A 141 4.77 -4.49 8.66
N SER A 142 4.83 -3.80 7.50
CA SER A 142 5.54 -4.29 6.33
C SER A 142 7.05 -4.42 6.59
N LEU A 143 7.68 -3.37 7.12
CA LEU A 143 9.12 -3.32 7.42
C LEU A 143 9.53 -4.38 8.45
N TYR A 144 8.69 -4.64 9.46
CA TYR A 144 8.95 -5.71 10.41
C TYR A 144 9.05 -7.09 9.73
N LEU A 145 8.20 -7.36 8.73
CA LEU A 145 8.25 -8.63 7.99
C LEU A 145 9.40 -8.64 6.98
N LEU A 146 9.63 -7.54 6.28
CA LEU A 146 10.72 -7.38 5.31
C LEU A 146 12.10 -7.55 5.98
N GLY A 147 12.27 -7.12 7.23
CA GLY A 147 13.52 -7.35 7.94
C GLY A 147 13.78 -8.79 8.40
N THR A 148 12.86 -9.72 8.11
CA THR A 148 13.18 -11.16 8.19
C THR A 148 13.94 -11.67 6.96
N GLU A 149 14.01 -10.87 5.90
CA GLU A 149 14.74 -11.15 4.66
C GLU A 149 15.93 -10.20 4.49
N PHE A 150 15.74 -8.91 4.76
CA PHE A 150 16.78 -7.89 4.60
C PHE A 150 17.35 -7.50 5.97
N ASP A 151 18.55 -7.99 6.28
CA ASP A 151 19.18 -7.86 7.61
C ASP A 151 19.31 -6.42 8.13
N TRP A 152 19.42 -5.44 7.22
CA TRP A 152 19.55 -4.03 7.58
C TRP A 152 18.23 -3.38 8.03
N VAL A 153 17.09 -3.96 7.69
CA VAL A 153 15.77 -3.33 7.90
C VAL A 153 15.36 -3.32 9.37
N HIS A 154 15.62 -4.36 10.15
CA HIS A 154 15.29 -4.38 11.58
C HIS A 154 16.08 -3.35 12.40
N PRO A 155 17.42 -3.24 12.25
CA PRO A 155 18.19 -2.16 12.85
C PRO A 155 17.66 -0.77 12.49
N GLU A 156 17.43 -0.51 11.20
CA GLU A 156 16.97 0.80 10.73
C GLU A 156 15.56 1.14 11.22
N LEU A 157 14.65 0.15 11.19
CA LEU A 157 13.29 0.29 11.72
C LEU A 157 13.32 0.64 13.21
N LYS A 158 14.18 -0.01 14.00
CA LYS A 158 14.32 0.29 15.42
C LYS A 158 14.76 1.75 15.64
N ILE A 159 15.82 2.19 14.96
CA ILE A 159 16.34 3.57 15.04
C ILE A 159 15.25 4.58 14.66
N THR A 160 14.57 4.35 13.52
CA THR A 160 13.49 5.21 13.04
C THR A 160 12.34 5.34 14.06
N LEU A 161 11.92 4.22 14.66
CA LEU A 161 10.85 4.20 15.65
C LEU A 161 11.23 4.92 16.95
N GLU A 162 12.47 4.77 17.41
CA GLU A 162 12.98 5.41 18.63
C GLU A 162 13.10 6.93 18.44
N ASN A 163 13.65 7.38 17.30
CA ASN A 163 13.80 8.80 16.98
C ASN A 163 12.44 9.53 16.89
N ASN A 164 11.46 8.90 16.24
CA ASN A 164 10.14 9.50 16.03
C ASN A 164 9.16 9.22 17.17
N TYR A 165 9.57 8.48 18.21
CA TYR A 165 8.67 8.03 19.27
C TYR A 165 8.04 9.21 20.02
N ASN A 166 8.85 10.18 20.45
CA ASN A 166 8.40 11.26 21.33
C ASN A 166 7.52 12.28 20.62
N SER A 167 7.83 12.60 19.36
CA SER A 167 7.08 13.51 18.49
C SER A 167 5.85 12.88 17.85
N GLY A 168 5.77 11.55 17.78
CA GLY A 168 4.66 10.83 17.17
C GLY A 168 3.32 11.00 17.89
N SER A 169 2.23 10.85 17.12
CA SER A 169 0.86 10.80 17.65
C SER A 169 0.65 9.63 18.62
N ALA A 170 -0.44 9.66 19.41
CA ALA A 170 -0.77 8.56 20.31
C ALA A 170 -0.90 7.20 19.57
N ALA A 171 -1.48 7.21 18.37
CA ALA A 171 -1.61 6.03 17.52
C ALA A 171 -0.23 5.56 16.99
N TYR A 172 0.66 6.48 16.62
CA TYR A 172 2.02 6.15 16.23
C TYR A 172 2.77 5.49 17.38
N LYS A 173 2.81 6.14 18.54
CA LYS A 173 3.45 5.61 19.78
C LYS A 173 2.94 4.22 20.13
N ALA A 174 1.63 3.98 20.04
CA ALA A 174 1.05 2.67 20.30
C ALA A 174 1.57 1.60 19.34
N ARG A 175 1.63 1.91 18.03
CA ARG A 175 2.18 0.99 17.02
C ARG A 175 3.67 0.77 17.18
N SER A 176 4.46 1.82 17.41
CA SER A 176 5.90 1.72 17.65
C SER A 176 6.22 0.80 18.83
N ARG A 177 5.49 0.91 19.96
CA ARG A 177 5.67 0.00 21.10
C ARG A 177 5.43 -1.47 20.73
N MET A 178 4.40 -1.75 19.93
CA MET A 178 4.10 -3.12 19.51
C MET A 178 5.22 -3.72 18.66
N ILE A 179 5.81 -2.92 17.76
CA ILE A 179 6.88 -3.36 16.86
C ILE A 179 8.21 -3.46 17.60
N LEU A 180 8.58 -2.46 18.41
CA LEU A 180 9.78 -2.50 19.24
C LEU A 180 9.79 -3.70 20.18
N LYS A 181 8.62 -4.11 20.71
CA LYS A 181 8.52 -5.34 21.53
C LYS A 181 8.84 -6.61 20.73
N LYS A 182 8.58 -6.63 19.42
CA LYS A 182 8.86 -7.76 18.52
C LYS A 182 10.30 -7.77 18.00
N LEU A 183 10.98 -6.62 18.01
CA LEU A 183 12.38 -6.46 17.62
C LEU A 183 13.36 -6.68 18.80
N ARG A 184 12.85 -7.10 19.96
CA ARG A 184 13.64 -7.40 21.16
C ARG A 184 14.06 -8.86 21.18
#